data_AF-A0AAQ4DX75-F1
#
_entry.id   AF-A0AAQ4DX75-F1
#
_cell.length_a   1.000
_cell.length_b   1.000
_cell.length_c   1.000
_cell.angle_alpha   90.00
_cell.angle_beta   90.00
_cell.angle_gamma   90.00
#
_symmetry.space_group_name_H-M   'P 1'
#
loop_
_entity.id
_entity.type
_entity.pdbx_description
1 polymer ?
#
loop_
_entity_poly.entity_id
_entity_poly.type
_entity_poly.pdbx_seq_one_letter_code
_entity_poly.pdbx_strand_id
1 'polypeptide(L)'
;MADDEGRVKLKKEIGLFSGVMIVVGTIIGSGIFVSPTGVFKHAGSVGASLVIWVLCGLFSMMGAVCYAELGTSIPRSGGDYAYVLEAFGPLTAFLRLWVTVLVVQPATLAVLSLTFATYMVKPLYPDCEPPDLALRLMAIVCLCKYRRASRTRDAATLLSRRACMPVKRA
;
A
#
# COMPACT_ATOMS: atom_id res chain seq x y z
N MET A 1 29.57 -20.17 34.78
CA MET A 1 28.68 -20.56 33.67
C MET A 1 27.48 -19.63 33.81
N ALA A 2 27.57 -18.46 33.18
CA ALA A 2 26.62 -17.36 33.39
C ALA A 2 25.44 -17.53 32.42
N ASP A 3 24.24 -17.58 32.98
CA ASP A 3 22.94 -17.56 32.31
C ASP A 3 22.82 -16.31 31.40
N ASP A 4 22.50 -16.53 30.11
CA ASP A 4 22.12 -15.48 29.16
C ASP A 4 20.66 -15.07 29.44
N GLU A 5 20.49 -14.12 30.37
CA GLU A 5 19.20 -13.47 30.61
C GLU A 5 18.71 -12.72 29.35
N GLY A 6 17.50 -13.07 28.90
CA GLY A 6 16.53 -12.04 28.52
C GLY A 6 16.48 -11.57 27.06
N ARG A 7 16.91 -12.35 26.05
CA ARG A 7 16.47 -12.06 24.67
C ARG A 7 15.03 -12.52 24.48
N VAL A 8 14.08 -11.58 24.58
CA VAL A 8 12.70 -11.78 24.11
C VAL A 8 12.74 -12.09 22.60
N LYS A 9 12.87 -13.38 22.26
CA LYS A 9 12.69 -13.88 20.90
C LYS A 9 11.19 -13.95 20.66
N LEU A 10 10.65 -13.00 19.90
CA LEU A 10 9.31 -13.12 19.33
C LEU A 10 9.23 -14.47 18.63
N LYS A 11 8.31 -15.33 19.07
CA LYS A 11 8.01 -16.60 18.42
C LYS A 11 7.60 -16.27 16.98
N LYS A 12 8.50 -16.48 16.02
CA LYS A 12 8.25 -16.21 14.59
C LYS A 12 7.40 -17.33 14.01
N GLU A 13 6.16 -17.44 14.48
CA GLU A 13 5.18 -18.37 13.94
C GLU A 13 4.07 -17.54 13.30
N ILE A 14 4.36 -16.94 12.14
CA ILE A 14 3.29 -16.55 11.23
C ILE A 14 2.82 -17.86 10.59
N GLY A 15 1.74 -18.44 11.12
CA GLY A 15 1.13 -19.62 10.51
C GLY A 15 0.55 -19.30 9.13
N LEU A 16 0.35 -20.32 8.30
CA LEU A 16 -0.19 -20.18 6.93
C LEU A 16 -1.46 -19.32 6.90
N PHE A 17 -2.41 -19.61 7.79
CA PHE A 17 -3.67 -18.87 7.89
C PHE A 17 -3.46 -17.39 8.25
N SER A 18 -2.58 -17.10 9.21
CA SER A 18 -2.25 -15.72 9.59
C SER A 18 -1.60 -14.96 8.43
N GLY A 19 -0.69 -15.60 7.69
CA GLY A 19 -0.08 -15.03 6.51
C GLY A 19 -1.09 -14.70 5.40
N VAL A 20 -1.99 -15.64 5.09
CA VAL A 20 -3.05 -15.44 4.08
C VAL A 20 -3.95 -14.26 4.47
N MET A 21 -4.38 -14.19 5.74
CA MET A 21 -5.23 -13.10 6.21
C MET A 21 -4.54 -11.73 6.12
N ILE A 22 -3.22 -11.66 6.39
CA ILE A 22 -2.44 -10.44 6.21
C ILE A 22 -2.42 -10.03 4.73
N VAL A 23 -2.18 -10.96 3.81
CA VAL A 23 -2.14 -10.69 2.37
C VAL A 23 -3.51 -10.24 1.85
N VAL A 24 -4.59 -10.92 2.25
CA VAL A 24 -5.95 -10.52 1.87
C VAL A 24 -6.29 -9.14 2.41
N GLY A 25 -5.91 -8.84 3.65
CA GLY A 25 -6.14 -7.53 4.28
C GLY A 25 -5.35 -6.38 3.66
N THR A 26 -4.19 -6.64 3.05
CA THR A 26 -3.41 -5.61 2.34
C THR A 26 -3.87 -5.40 0.90
N ILE A 27 -4.41 -6.43 0.24
CA ILE A 27 -4.90 -6.34 -1.15
C ILE A 27 -6.28 -5.70 -1.21
N ILE A 28 -7.21 -6.07 -0.32
CA ILE A 28 -8.57 -5.52 -0.32
C ILE A 28 -8.53 -4.08 0.24
N GLY A 29 -8.61 -3.10 -0.66
CA GLY A 29 -8.65 -1.68 -0.33
C GLY A 29 -9.92 -0.96 -0.78
N SER A 30 -9.95 0.36 -0.62
CA SER A 30 -11.08 1.21 -1.03
C SER A 30 -11.29 1.32 -2.55
N GLY A 31 -10.36 0.79 -3.36
CA GLY A 31 -10.46 0.78 -4.81
C GLY A 31 -11.70 0.03 -5.34
N ILE A 32 -12.22 -0.95 -4.60
CA ILE A 32 -13.42 -1.70 -4.99
C ILE A 32 -14.66 -0.82 -5.13
N PHE A 33 -14.71 0.33 -4.47
CA PHE A 33 -15.85 1.24 -4.58
C PHE A 33 -15.80 2.09 -5.85
N VAL A 34 -14.59 2.41 -6.35
CA VAL A 34 -14.39 3.30 -7.51
C VAL A 34 -14.27 2.52 -8.82
N SER A 35 -13.51 1.43 -8.80
CA SER A 35 -13.13 0.69 -10.00
C SER A 35 -14.31 0.13 -10.81
N PRO A 36 -15.40 -0.41 -10.21
CA PRO A 36 -16.51 -0.97 -10.97
C PRO A 36 -17.18 0.04 -11.91
N THR A 37 -17.38 1.28 -11.46
CA THR A 37 -17.98 2.35 -12.27
C THR A 37 -17.10 2.69 -13.47
N GLY A 38 -15.77 2.72 -13.27
CA GLY A 38 -14.80 2.95 -14.36
C GLY A 38 -14.81 1.82 -15.38
N VAL A 39 -14.72 0.57 -14.91
CA VAL A 39 -14.71 -0.61 -15.79
C VAL A 39 -16.02 -0.73 -16.56
N PHE A 40 -17.17 -0.52 -15.90
CA PHE A 40 -18.48 -0.60 -16.56
C PHE A 40 -18.64 0.47 -17.66
N LYS A 41 -18.20 1.71 -17.39
CA LYS A 41 -18.28 2.81 -18.36
C LYS A 41 -17.46 2.53 -19.64
N HIS A 42 -16.33 1.83 -19.52
CA HIS A 42 -15.49 1.49 -20.67
C HIS A 42 -15.86 0.15 -21.32
N ALA A 43 -16.39 -0.81 -20.57
CA ALA A 43 -16.78 -2.13 -21.08
C ALA A 43 -18.15 -2.12 -21.78
N GLY A 44 -19.05 -1.21 -21.42
CA GLY A 44 -20.37 -1.03 -22.04
C GLY A 44 -21.41 -2.13 -21.73
N SER A 45 -20.98 -3.29 -21.23
CA SER A 45 -21.86 -4.40 -20.83
C SER A 45 -21.43 -5.00 -19.50
N VAL A 46 -22.43 -5.47 -18.71
CA VAL A 46 -22.20 -6.13 -17.41
C VAL A 46 -21.38 -7.41 -17.59
N GLY A 47 -21.69 -8.23 -18.60
CA GLY A 47 -20.95 -9.47 -18.87
C GLY A 47 -19.48 -9.22 -19.20
N ALA A 48 -19.20 -8.22 -20.05
CA ALA A 48 -17.83 -7.82 -20.38
C ALA A 48 -17.06 -7.30 -19.15
N SER A 49 -17.72 -6.55 -18.26
CA SER A 49 -17.09 -6.06 -17.04
C SER A 49 -16.65 -7.19 -16.11
N LEU A 50 -17.46 -8.25 -15.96
CA LEU A 50 -17.12 -9.41 -15.13
C LEU A 50 -15.94 -10.20 -15.70
N VAL A 51 -15.88 -10.36 -17.04
CA VAL A 51 -14.75 -11.00 -17.71
C VAL A 51 -13.46 -10.22 -17.46
N ILE A 52 -13.48 -8.89 -17.59
CA ILE A 52 -12.32 -8.03 -17.31
C ILE A 52 -11.86 -8.20 -15.86
N TRP A 53 -12.78 -8.26 -14.89
CA TRP A 53 -12.44 -8.49 -13.49
C TRP A 53 -11.71 -9.82 -13.27
N VAL A 54 -12.19 -10.90 -13.88
CA VAL A 54 -11.55 -12.22 -13.79
C VAL A 54 -10.17 -12.20 -14.44
N LEU A 55 -10.04 -11.58 -15.62
CA LEU A 55 -8.76 -11.47 -16.33
C LEU A 55 -7.72 -10.67 -15.53
N CYS A 56 -8.12 -9.55 -14.94
CA CYS A 56 -7.25 -8.76 -14.06
C CYS A 56 -6.80 -9.57 -12.82
N GLY A 57 -7.70 -10.36 -12.24
CA GLY A 57 -7.38 -11.26 -11.14
C GLY A 57 -6.34 -12.31 -11.52
N LEU A 58 -6.49 -12.94 -12.69
CA LEU A 58 -5.54 -13.93 -13.20
C LEU A 58 -4.17 -13.31 -13.49
N PHE A 59 -4.14 -12.13 -14.12
CA PHE A 59 -2.91 -11.40 -14.40
C PHE A 59 -2.17 -11.01 -13.12
N SER A 60 -2.91 -10.56 -12.10
CA SER A 60 -2.36 -10.24 -10.78
C SER A 60 -1.76 -11.47 -10.09
N MET A 61 -2.41 -12.63 -10.20
CA MET A 61 -1.91 -13.89 -9.65
C MET A 61 -0.57 -14.30 -10.30
N MET A 62 -0.45 -14.18 -11.62
CA MET A 62 0.82 -14.45 -12.32
C MET A 62 1.94 -13.54 -11.81
N GLY A 63 1.65 -12.24 -11.67
CA GLY A 63 2.62 -11.28 -11.11
C GLY A 63 3.02 -11.64 -9.67
N ALA A 64 2.06 -12.03 -8.82
CA ALA A 64 2.33 -12.40 -7.44
C ALA A 64 3.29 -13.60 -7.33
N VAL A 65 3.15 -14.61 -8.19
CA VAL A 65 4.06 -15.76 -8.23
C VAL A 65 5.47 -15.32 -8.64
N CYS A 66 5.61 -14.49 -9.68
CA CYS A 66 6.91 -13.95 -10.07
C CYS A 66 7.59 -13.16 -8.93
N TYR A 67 6.82 -12.35 -8.20
CA TYR A 67 7.32 -11.62 -7.03
C TYR A 67 7.66 -12.54 -5.85
N ALA A 68 6.96 -13.67 -5.69
CA ALA A 68 7.28 -14.66 -4.67
C ALA A 68 8.62 -15.36 -4.93
N GLU A 69 8.90 -15.74 -6.19
CA GLU A 69 10.19 -16.31 -6.62
C GLU A 69 11.34 -15.30 -6.40
N LEU A 70 11.10 -14.04 -6.73
CA LEU A 70 12.11 -12.99 -6.59
C LEU A 70 12.38 -12.66 -5.10
N GLY A 71 11.33 -12.67 -4.28
CA GLY A 71 11.43 -12.45 -2.83
C GLY A 71 12.10 -13.59 -2.07
N THR A 72 12.04 -14.82 -2.57
CA THR A 72 12.78 -15.96 -2.01
C THR A 72 14.22 -16.03 -2.51
N SER A 73 14.48 -15.62 -3.76
CA SER A 73 15.81 -15.59 -4.35
C SER A 73 16.71 -14.47 -3.81
N ILE A 74 16.16 -13.26 -3.59
CA ILE A 74 16.92 -12.09 -3.13
C ILE A 74 16.37 -11.62 -1.77
N PRO A 75 16.82 -12.22 -0.63
CA PRO A 75 16.34 -11.87 0.71
C PRO A 75 17.03 -10.59 1.24
N ARG A 76 16.92 -9.49 0.49
CA ARG A 76 17.44 -8.17 0.87
C ARG A 76 16.28 -7.23 1.24
N SER A 77 16.49 -6.43 2.27
CA SER A 77 15.55 -5.37 2.64
C SER A 77 15.51 -4.28 1.57
N GLY A 78 14.32 -3.96 1.06
CA GLY A 78 14.14 -2.91 0.05
C GLY A 78 13.02 -3.16 -0.97
N GLY A 79 12.48 -4.39 -1.01
CA GLY A 79 11.41 -4.77 -1.95
C GLY A 79 11.84 -4.54 -3.40
N ASP A 80 10.96 -3.92 -4.20
CA ASP A 80 11.21 -3.58 -5.60
C ASP A 80 12.57 -2.91 -5.87
N TYR A 81 13.01 -2.02 -4.98
CA TYR A 81 14.28 -1.32 -5.15
C TYR A 81 15.47 -2.29 -5.12
N ALA A 82 15.45 -3.26 -4.19
CA ALA A 82 16.51 -4.24 -4.06
C ALA A 82 16.59 -5.16 -5.28
N TYR A 83 15.44 -5.51 -5.86
CA TYR A 83 15.38 -6.34 -7.06
C TYR A 83 15.96 -5.63 -8.29
N VAL A 84 15.60 -4.36 -8.48
CA VAL A 84 16.12 -3.55 -9.60
C VAL A 84 17.62 -3.25 -9.41
N LEU A 85 18.07 -3.04 -8.17
CA LEU A 85 19.48 -2.82 -7.86
C LEU A 85 20.34 -4.02 -8.24
N GLU A 86 19.89 -5.23 -7.92
CA GLU A 86 20.62 -6.46 -8.23
C GLU A 86 20.63 -6.76 -9.75
N ALA A 87 19.52 -6.50 -10.45
CA ALA A 87 19.38 -6.84 -11.86
C ALA A 87 19.99 -5.80 -12.83
N PHE A 88 19.86 -4.50 -12.53
CA PHE A 88 20.17 -3.42 -13.47
C PHE A 88 21.16 -2.37 -12.91
N GLY A 89 21.63 -2.54 -11.68
CA GLY A 89 22.62 -1.67 -11.05
C GLY A 89 22.04 -0.40 -10.40
N PRO A 90 22.91 0.52 -9.93
CA PRO A 90 22.52 1.61 -9.02
C PRO A 90 21.73 2.73 -9.67
N LEU A 91 21.97 3.05 -10.95
CA LEU A 91 21.32 4.19 -11.62
C LEU A 91 19.83 3.94 -11.88
N THR A 92 19.49 2.76 -12.38
CA THR A 92 18.10 2.34 -12.63
C THR A 92 17.33 2.15 -11.32
N ALA A 93 17.98 1.63 -10.27
CA ALA A 93 17.40 1.54 -8.95
C ALA A 93 17.09 2.93 -8.35
N PHE A 94 18.00 3.90 -8.52
CA PHE A 94 17.75 5.29 -8.12
C PHE A 94 16.55 5.89 -8.85
N LEU A 95 16.45 5.72 -10.18
CA LEU A 95 15.31 6.21 -10.96
C LEU A 95 13.99 5.58 -10.50
N ARG A 96 13.98 4.26 -10.23
CA ARG A 96 12.80 3.56 -9.70
C ARG A 96 12.36 4.15 -8.35
N LEU A 97 13.30 4.40 -7.44
CA LEU A 97 13.01 5.04 -6.16
C LEU A 97 12.46 6.45 -6.35
N TRP A 98 13.08 7.23 -7.24
CA TRP A 98 12.72 8.62 -7.51
C TRP A 98 11.28 8.74 -8.04
N VAL A 99 10.92 7.94 -9.05
CA VAL A 99 9.55 7.89 -9.59
C VAL A 99 8.55 7.43 -8.54
N THR A 100 8.91 6.44 -7.73
CA THR A 100 8.01 5.93 -6.69
C THR A 100 7.70 6.99 -5.64
N VAL A 101 8.72 7.73 -5.19
CA VAL A 101 8.58 8.77 -4.16
C VAL A 101 7.92 10.03 -4.70
N LEU A 102 8.30 10.50 -5.89
CA LEU A 102 7.80 11.77 -6.43
C LEU A 102 6.46 11.66 -7.16
N VAL A 103 6.14 10.51 -7.74
CA VAL A 103 4.96 10.35 -8.61
C VAL A 103 3.98 9.36 -8.01
N VAL A 104 4.39 8.12 -7.81
CA VAL A 104 3.46 7.01 -7.49
C VAL A 104 2.80 7.20 -6.12
N GLN A 105 3.60 7.46 -5.08
CA GLN A 105 3.09 7.64 -3.72
C GLN A 105 2.15 8.85 -3.60
N PRO A 106 2.51 10.08 -4.02
CA PRO A 106 1.60 11.21 -3.92
C PRO A 106 0.35 11.04 -4.79
N ALA A 107 0.47 10.46 -5.99
CA ALA A 107 -0.70 10.18 -6.84
C ALA A 107 -1.68 9.22 -6.17
N THR A 108 -1.19 8.14 -5.55
CA THR A 108 -2.03 7.18 -4.83
C THR A 108 -2.79 7.85 -3.68
N LEU A 109 -2.09 8.69 -2.90
CA LEU A 109 -2.72 9.44 -1.80
C LEU A 109 -3.76 10.47 -2.32
N ALA A 110 -3.47 11.12 -3.45
CA ALA A 110 -4.41 12.05 -4.09
C ALA A 110 -5.69 11.33 -4.52
N VAL A 111 -5.57 10.20 -5.23
CA VAL A 111 -6.74 9.40 -5.67
C VAL A 111 -7.57 8.93 -4.47
N LEU A 112 -6.93 8.42 -3.42
CA LEU A 112 -7.64 7.96 -2.21
C LEU A 112 -8.38 9.10 -1.50
N SER A 113 -7.74 10.27 -1.36
CA SER A 113 -8.34 11.43 -0.68
C SER A 113 -9.50 12.03 -1.48
N LEU A 114 -9.39 12.12 -2.80
CA LEU A 114 -10.46 12.57 -3.69
C LEU A 114 -11.64 11.61 -3.69
N THR A 115 -11.35 10.31 -3.73
CA THR A 115 -12.36 9.25 -3.62
C THR A 115 -13.14 9.41 -2.32
N PHE A 116 -12.42 9.50 -1.20
CA PHE A 116 -13.03 9.67 0.12
C PHE A 116 -13.89 10.94 0.21
N ALA A 117 -13.38 12.07 -0.28
CA ALA A 117 -14.13 13.33 -0.32
C ALA A 117 -15.42 13.20 -1.14
N THR A 118 -15.35 12.54 -2.30
CA THR A 118 -16.52 12.33 -3.17
C THR A 118 -17.61 11.52 -2.47
N TYR A 119 -17.24 10.40 -1.83
CA TYR A 119 -18.20 9.57 -1.10
C TYR A 119 -18.77 10.24 0.15
N MET A 120 -18.00 11.12 0.82
CA MET A 120 -18.48 11.87 1.98
C MET A 120 -19.45 12.99 1.63
N VAL A 121 -19.24 13.67 0.50
CA VAL A 121 -20.05 14.83 0.10
C VAL A 121 -21.29 14.41 -0.68
N LYS A 122 -21.27 13.25 -1.35
CA LYS A 122 -22.42 12.70 -2.11
C LYS A 122 -23.75 12.69 -1.33
N PRO A 123 -23.81 12.30 -0.04
CA PRO A 123 -25.07 12.30 0.72
C PRO A 123 -25.62 13.70 1.02
N LEU A 124 -24.77 14.73 1.03
CA LEU A 124 -25.18 16.12 1.28
C LEU A 124 -25.78 16.79 0.03
N TYR A 125 -25.51 16.22 -1.14
CA TYR A 125 -26.00 16.70 -2.44
C TYR A 125 -26.55 15.52 -3.24
N PRO A 126 -27.75 15.00 -2.88
CA PRO A 126 -28.32 13.82 -3.53
C PRO A 126 -28.69 14.07 -5.01
N ASP A 127 -29.20 15.26 -5.32
CA ASP A 127 -29.72 15.60 -6.66
C ASP A 127 -28.79 16.50 -7.49
N CYS A 128 -27.72 17.01 -6.89
CA CYS A 128 -26.81 17.98 -7.51
C CYS A 128 -25.37 17.46 -7.55
N GLU A 129 -24.61 17.88 -8.56
CA GLU A 129 -23.18 17.62 -8.60
C GLU A 129 -22.48 18.46 -7.52
N PRO A 130 -21.67 17.85 -6.64
CA PRO A 130 -21.08 18.56 -5.51
C PRO A 130 -20.11 19.63 -6.01
N PRO A 131 -20.12 20.85 -5.42
CA PRO A 131 -19.23 21.92 -5.86
C PRO A 131 -17.76 21.54 -5.67
N ASP A 132 -16.93 21.80 -6.68
CA ASP A 132 -15.48 21.51 -6.70
C ASP A 132 -14.75 22.01 -5.45
N LEU A 133 -15.19 23.14 -4.91
CA LEU A 133 -14.59 23.77 -3.74
C LEU A 133 -14.79 22.90 -2.48
N ALA A 134 -15.97 22.31 -2.30
CA ALA A 134 -16.24 21.41 -1.17
C ALA A 134 -15.42 20.12 -1.28
N LEU A 135 -15.28 19.58 -2.50
CA LEU A 135 -14.49 18.38 -2.76
C LEU A 135 -13.00 18.62 -2.46
N ARG A 136 -12.46 19.76 -2.91
CA ARG A 136 -11.06 20.17 -2.69
C ARG A 136 -10.78 20.42 -1.21
N LEU A 137 -11.65 21.12 -0.48
CA LEU A 137 -11.48 21.37 0.95
C LEU A 137 -11.48 20.05 1.75
N MET A 138 -12.42 19.15 1.44
CA MET A 138 -12.49 17.85 2.10
C MET A 138 -11.26 16.97 1.79
N ALA A 139 -10.79 16.98 0.54
CA ALA A 139 -9.55 16.29 0.17
C ALA A 139 -8.33 16.86 0.91
N ILE A 140 -8.21 18.18 1.05
CA ILE A 140 -7.12 18.84 1.81
C ILE A 140 -7.18 18.44 3.29
N VAL A 141 -8.37 18.42 3.90
CA VAL A 141 -8.55 17.99 5.30
C VAL A 141 -8.14 16.52 5.45
N CYS A 142 -8.57 15.65 4.54
CA CYS A 142 -8.20 14.24 4.51
C CYS A 142 -6.68 14.05 4.42
N LEU A 143 -6.01 14.75 3.49
CA LEU A 143 -4.56 14.71 3.35
C LEU A 143 -3.83 15.24 4.60
N CYS A 144 -4.31 16.33 5.20
CA CYS A 144 -3.75 16.86 6.45
C CYS A 144 -3.84 15.86 7.60
N LYS A 145 -4.98 15.17 7.73
CA LYS A 145 -5.19 14.12 8.73
C LYS A 145 -4.35 12.89 8.43
N TYR A 146 -4.29 12.47 7.17
CA TYR A 146 -3.46 11.35 6.72
C TYR A 146 -1.98 11.60 7.02
N ARG A 147 -1.47 12.80 6.72
CA ARG A 147 -0.07 13.20 7.02
C ARG A 147 0.22 13.23 8.52
N ARG A 148 -0.76 13.61 9.34
CA ARG A 148 -0.62 13.56 10.81
C ARG A 148 -0.59 12.10 11.29
N ALA A 149 -1.46 11.25 10.75
CA ALA A 149 -1.54 9.82 11.07
C ALA A 149 -0.35 9.01 10.54
N SER A 150 0.28 9.42 9.44
CA SER A 150 1.51 8.82 8.94
C SER A 150 2.67 9.21 9.84
N ARG A 151 2.79 10.50 10.20
CA ARG A 151 3.82 10.99 11.13
C ARG A 151 3.77 10.28 12.49
N THR A 152 2.57 9.99 13.01
CA THR A 152 2.44 9.23 14.26
C THR A 152 2.81 7.75 14.08
N ARG A 153 2.44 7.11 12.96
CA ARG A 153 2.87 5.74 12.63
C ARG A 153 4.39 5.63 12.48
N ASP A 154 5.02 6.59 11.79
CA ASP A 154 6.47 6.64 11.60
C ASP A 154 7.18 6.88 12.94
N ALA A 155 6.67 7.82 13.75
CA ALA A 155 7.20 8.08 15.08
C ALA A 155 7.10 6.85 16.00
N ALA A 156 5.95 6.16 16.00
CA ALA A 156 5.76 4.93 16.77
C ALA A 156 6.69 3.80 16.30
N THR A 157 6.89 3.66 14.99
CA THR A 157 7.82 2.68 14.41
C THR A 157 9.26 2.99 14.78
N LEU A 158 9.66 4.27 14.75
CA LEU A 158 11.01 4.70 15.14
C LEU A 158 11.25 4.55 16.65
N LEU A 159 10.25 4.83 17.48
CA LEU A 159 10.30 4.60 18.93
C LEU A 159 10.44 3.10 19.25
N SER A 160 9.67 2.25 18.58
CA SER A 160 9.77 0.79 18.71
C SER A 160 11.14 0.27 18.25
N ARG A 161 11.67 0.78 17.12
CA ARG A 161 13.03 0.44 16.66
C ARG A 161 14.12 0.91 17.63
N ARG A 162 13.98 2.09 18.26
CA ARG A 162 14.89 2.55 19.31
C ARG A 162 14.82 1.69 20.57
N ALA A 163 13.63 1.24 20.96
CA ALA A 163 13.44 0.32 22.09
C ALA A 163 14.02 -1.09 21.83
N CYS A 164 14.09 -1.52 20.57
CA CYS A 164 14.66 -2.81 20.16
C CYS A 164 16.12 -2.74 19.68
N MET A 165 16.77 -1.56 19.67
CA MET A 165 18.21 -1.52 19.42
C MET A 165 18.92 -2.06 20.66
N PRO A 166 19.67 -3.18 20.57
CA PRO A 166 20.55 -3.57 21.66
C PRO A 166 21.55 -2.44 21.86
N VAL A 167 21.57 -1.88 23.05
CA VAL A 167 22.66 -1.04 23.54
C VAL A 167 23.95 -1.85 23.39
N LYS A 168 24.65 -1.68 22.27
CA LYS A 168 26.09 -1.92 22.23
C LYS A 168 26.72 -0.77 22.99
N ARG A 169 26.73 -0.87 24.32
CA ARG A 169 27.66 -0.12 25.16
C ARG A 169 29.04 -0.64 24.82
N ALA A 170 29.89 0.25 24.30
CA ALA A 170 31.33 0.12 24.30
C ALA A 170 31.85 0.13 25.74
#